data_AF-A0A1L7CEM6-F1
#
_entry.id   AF-A0A1L7CEM6-F1
#
_cell.length_a   1.000
_cell.length_b   1.000
_cell.length_c   1.000
_cell.angle_alpha   90.00
_cell.angle_beta   90.00
_cell.angle_gamma   90.00
#
_symmetry.space_group_name_H-M   'P 1'
#
loop_
_entity.id
_entity.type
_entity.pdbx_description
1 polymer ?
#
loop_
_entity_poly.entity_id
_entity_poly.type
_entity_poly.pdbx_seq_one_letter_code
_entity_poly.pdbx_strand_id
1 'polypeptide(L)'
;MRTTATEDEWDRVFACLPSRMAEQLPIVKIPQIASYLAERIDAGWQPGRIRAILDGRALPDEVGNMTGLVIARLRDDVPVDGAPPSRDELRKRRLAKRDAELSKFNQHNEPVKAPGELSEQEREEAARRRREMLAEVGIKLGGNKAGGGK
;
A
#
# COMPACT_ATOMS: atom_id res chain seq x y z
N MET A 1 3.65 -21.25 -37.74
CA MET A 1 4.18 -20.96 -36.39
C MET A 1 4.95 -19.66 -36.48
N ARG A 2 4.63 -18.65 -35.66
CA ARG A 2 5.41 -17.41 -35.61
C ARG A 2 6.76 -17.71 -34.95
N THR A 3 7.85 -17.46 -35.67
CA THR A 3 9.21 -17.84 -35.25
C THR A 3 9.95 -16.69 -34.56
N THR A 4 9.39 -15.48 -34.61
CA THR A 4 9.99 -14.25 -34.06
C THR A 4 9.06 -13.63 -33.04
N ALA A 5 9.60 -13.28 -31.88
CA ALA A 5 8.88 -12.54 -30.86
C ALA A 5 8.72 -11.07 -31.24
N THR A 6 7.60 -10.47 -30.87
CA THR A 6 7.37 -9.02 -31.01
C THR A 6 8.10 -8.24 -29.94
N GLU A 7 8.26 -6.93 -30.14
CA GLU A 7 8.84 -6.03 -29.14
C GLU A 7 8.05 -6.05 -27.83
N ASP A 8 6.72 -5.99 -27.90
CA ASP A 8 5.84 -6.09 -26.73
C ASP A 8 6.02 -7.39 -25.93
N GLU A 9 6.28 -8.51 -26.61
CA GLU A 9 6.53 -9.80 -25.96
C GLU A 9 7.86 -9.78 -25.21
N TRP A 10 8.90 -9.21 -25.82
CA TRP A 10 10.19 -9.00 -25.16
C TRP A 10 10.09 -8.07 -23.97
N ASP A 11 9.44 -6.92 -24.13
CA ASP A 11 9.25 -5.95 -23.05
C ASP A 11 8.53 -6.57 -21.85
N ARG A 12 7.51 -7.39 -22.11
CA ARG A 12 6.82 -8.13 -21.06
C ARG A 12 7.75 -9.10 -20.34
N VAL A 13 8.55 -9.87 -21.09
CA VAL A 13 9.53 -10.78 -20.49
C VAL A 13 10.54 -10.01 -19.64
N PHE A 14 11.14 -8.94 -20.15
CA PHE A 14 12.14 -8.16 -19.40
C PHE A 14 11.55 -7.37 -18.21
N ALA A 15 10.28 -6.98 -18.28
CA ALA A 15 9.59 -6.35 -17.17
C ALA A 15 9.33 -7.34 -16.01
N CYS A 16 9.11 -8.63 -16.32
CA CYS A 16 8.68 -9.62 -15.34
C CYS A 16 9.79 -10.58 -14.88
N LEU A 17 10.82 -10.82 -15.70
CA LEU A 17 11.89 -11.76 -15.36
C LEU A 17 13.16 -11.03 -14.90
N PRO A 18 13.93 -11.64 -13.97
CA PRO A 18 15.30 -11.21 -13.71
C PRO A 18 16.17 -11.39 -14.96
N SER A 19 17.13 -10.48 -15.19
CA SER A 19 18.02 -10.47 -16.36
C SER A 19 18.71 -11.83 -16.58
N ARG A 20 19.22 -12.45 -15.51
CA ARG A 20 19.87 -13.77 -15.54
C ARG A 20 19.00 -14.91 -16.09
N MET A 21 17.68 -14.79 -16.00
CA MET A 21 16.75 -15.76 -16.60
C MET A 21 16.38 -15.33 -18.02
N ALA A 22 16.03 -14.06 -18.21
CA ALA A 22 15.56 -13.53 -19.48
C ALA A 22 16.60 -13.68 -20.59
N GLU A 23 17.88 -13.39 -20.29
CA GLU A 23 18.99 -13.47 -21.25
C GLU A 23 19.31 -14.90 -21.71
N GLN A 24 18.93 -15.91 -20.92
CA GLN A 24 19.17 -17.32 -21.23
C GLN A 24 17.97 -17.99 -21.92
N LEU A 25 16.88 -17.25 -22.18
CA LEU A 25 15.73 -17.79 -22.88
C LEU A 25 15.99 -17.88 -24.38
N PRO A 26 15.69 -19.03 -25.02
CA PRO A 26 15.68 -19.13 -26.47
C PRO A 26 14.63 -18.17 -27.06
N ILE A 27 14.98 -17.45 -28.12
CA ILE A 27 14.09 -16.49 -28.80
C ILE A 27 12.75 -17.14 -29.19
N VAL A 28 12.78 -18.39 -29.65
CA VAL A 28 11.60 -19.18 -30.03
C VAL A 28 10.63 -19.46 -28.88
N LYS A 29 11.05 -19.27 -27.63
CA LYS A 29 10.24 -19.48 -26.42
C LYS A 29 9.68 -18.18 -25.84
N ILE A 30 10.13 -17.01 -26.30
CA ILE A 30 9.67 -15.73 -25.80
C ILE A 30 8.14 -15.55 -25.95
N PRO A 31 7.50 -15.85 -27.09
CA PRO A 31 6.04 -15.70 -27.20
C PRO A 31 5.27 -16.57 -26.20
N GLN A 32 5.78 -17.79 -25.94
CA GLN A 32 5.19 -18.70 -24.96
C GLN A 32 5.28 -18.12 -23.54
N ILE A 33 6.45 -17.63 -23.14
CA ILE A 33 6.65 -17.04 -21.81
C ILE A 33 5.85 -15.74 -21.66
N ALA A 34 5.81 -14.89 -22.70
CA ALA A 34 5.02 -13.67 -22.71
C ALA A 34 3.52 -13.94 -22.53
N SER A 35 3.00 -15.03 -23.10
CA SER A 35 1.62 -15.49 -22.87
C SER A 35 1.37 -15.87 -21.41
N TYR A 36 2.26 -16.65 -20.79
CA TYR A 36 2.12 -17.01 -19.37
C TYR A 36 2.19 -15.80 -18.45
N LEU A 37 3.03 -14.82 -18.77
CA LEU A 37 3.09 -13.56 -18.02
C LEU A 37 1.84 -12.72 -18.20
N ALA A 38 1.24 -12.72 -19.41
CA ALA A 38 -0.01 -12.01 -19.69
C ALA A 38 -1.12 -12.49 -18.75
N GLU A 39 -1.34 -13.81 -18.67
CA GLU A 39 -2.35 -14.41 -17.81
C GLU A 39 -2.21 -13.98 -16.34
N ARG A 40 -0.97 -13.84 -15.86
CA ARG A 40 -0.68 -13.42 -14.49
C ARG A 40 -0.94 -11.93 -14.29
N ILE A 41 -0.55 -11.10 -15.26
CA ILE A 41 -0.78 -9.66 -15.23
C ILE A 41 -2.30 -9.38 -15.25
N ASP A 42 -3.04 -10.10 -16.08
CA ASP A 42 -4.50 -9.99 -16.17
C ASP A 42 -5.18 -10.46 -14.87
N ALA A 43 -4.61 -11.44 -14.17
CA ALA A 43 -5.04 -11.84 -12.83
C ALA A 43 -4.68 -10.84 -11.72
N GLY A 44 -3.88 -9.80 -12.02
CA GLY A 44 -3.53 -8.72 -11.09
C GLY A 44 -2.08 -8.72 -10.60
N TRP A 45 -1.25 -9.67 -11.04
CA TRP A 45 0.16 -9.66 -10.71
C TRP A 45 0.87 -8.43 -11.30
N GLN A 46 1.69 -7.78 -10.48
CA GLN A 46 2.50 -6.65 -10.93
C GLN A 46 3.83 -7.17 -11.51
N PRO A 47 4.28 -6.72 -12.70
CA PRO A 47 5.52 -7.19 -13.33
C PRO A 47 6.74 -7.15 -12.39
N GLY A 48 6.94 -6.02 -11.69
CA GLY A 48 8.03 -5.88 -10.72
C GLY A 48 7.93 -6.84 -9.52
N ARG A 49 6.71 -7.26 -9.14
CA ARG A 49 6.51 -8.25 -8.07
C ARG A 49 6.84 -9.66 -8.55
N ILE A 50 6.43 -10.02 -9.77
CA ILE A 50 6.83 -11.28 -10.42
C ILE A 50 8.35 -11.36 -10.44
N ARG A 51 9.00 -10.30 -10.94
CA ARG A 51 10.46 -10.21 -10.99
C ARG A 51 11.09 -10.42 -9.62
N ALA A 52 10.62 -9.69 -8.59
CA ALA A 52 11.17 -9.81 -7.24
C ALA A 52 11.03 -11.23 -6.64
N ILE A 53 9.92 -11.93 -6.90
CA ILE A 53 9.71 -13.30 -6.43
C ILE A 53 10.70 -14.26 -7.12
N LEU A 54 10.80 -14.17 -8.44
CA LEU A 54 11.73 -15.00 -9.22
C LEU A 54 13.19 -14.68 -8.89
N ASP A 55 13.48 -13.42 -8.60
CA ASP A 55 14.80 -12.90 -8.24
C ASP A 55 15.26 -13.38 -6.85
N GLY A 56 14.35 -13.42 -5.88
CA GLY A 56 14.63 -13.79 -4.50
C GLY A 56 14.96 -15.28 -4.28
N ARG A 57 14.70 -16.13 -5.28
CA ARG A 57 15.03 -17.55 -5.22
C ARG A 57 16.33 -17.83 -5.96
N ALA A 58 17.32 -18.36 -5.23
CA ALA A 58 18.61 -18.77 -5.79
C ALA A 58 18.42 -19.70 -6.99
N LEU A 59 19.23 -19.53 -8.03
CA LEU A 59 19.28 -20.47 -9.14
C LEU A 59 19.95 -21.76 -8.67
N PRO A 60 19.54 -22.94 -9.19
CA PRO A 60 20.33 -24.16 -9.05
C PRO A 60 21.73 -23.96 -9.64
N ASP A 61 22.72 -24.71 -9.13
CA ASP A 61 24.12 -24.64 -9.59
C ASP A 61 24.24 -24.91 -11.10
N GLU A 62 23.42 -25.83 -11.62
CA GLU A 62 23.31 -26.12 -13.04
C GLU A 62 21.85 -26.04 -13.51
N VAL A 63 21.59 -25.27 -14.57
CA VAL A 63 20.26 -25.16 -15.19
C VAL A 63 20.33 -25.75 -16.60
N GLY A 64 19.99 -27.03 -16.74
CA GLY A 64 19.98 -27.71 -18.05
C GLY A 64 18.93 -27.19 -19.02
N ASN A 65 17.89 -26.50 -18.53
CA ASN A 65 16.87 -25.86 -19.38
C ASN A 65 16.26 -24.64 -18.67
N MET A 66 16.68 -23.43 -19.06
CA MET A 66 16.18 -22.19 -18.48
C MET A 66 14.68 -22.00 -18.71
N THR A 67 14.16 -22.34 -19.89
CA THR A 67 12.72 -22.22 -20.18
C THR A 67 11.89 -23.10 -19.24
N GLY A 68 12.33 -24.35 -19.03
CA GLY A 68 11.67 -25.27 -18.10
C GLY A 68 11.66 -24.73 -16.67
N LEU A 69 12.78 -24.16 -16.22
CA LEU A 69 12.88 -23.54 -14.91
C LEU A 69 11.92 -22.35 -14.74
N VAL A 70 11.89 -21.45 -15.72
CA VAL A 70 10.99 -20.28 -15.70
C VAL A 70 9.54 -20.74 -15.64
N ILE A 71 9.13 -21.69 -16.47
CA ILE A 71 7.75 -22.21 -16.47
C ILE A 71 7.41 -22.84 -15.11
N ALA A 72 8.32 -23.65 -14.54
CA ALA A 72 8.11 -24.26 -13.23
C ALA A 72 7.94 -23.20 -12.13
N ARG A 73 8.80 -22.18 -12.09
CA ARG A 73 8.69 -21.09 -11.09
C ARG A 73 7.45 -20.22 -11.31
N LEU A 74 7.07 -19.95 -12.55
CA LEU A 74 5.83 -19.24 -12.84
C LEU A 74 4.60 -20.05 -12.38
N ARG A 75 4.64 -21.38 -12.42
CA ARG A 75 3.56 -22.23 -11.90
C ARG A 75 3.54 -22.25 -10.37
N ASP A 76 4.70 -22.46 -9.75
CA ASP A 76 4.80 -22.78 -8.33
C ASP A 76 4.84 -21.50 -7.46
N ASP A 77 5.57 -20.46 -7.89
CA ASP A 77 5.82 -19.25 -7.12
C ASP A 77 4.89 -18.09 -7.50
N VAL A 78 4.34 -18.10 -8.73
CA VAL A 78 3.49 -17.04 -9.28
C VAL A 78 2.20 -17.62 -9.92
N PRO A 79 1.39 -18.38 -9.16
CA PRO A 79 0.19 -19.00 -9.69
C PRO A 79 -0.86 -17.93 -10.07
N VAL A 80 -1.65 -18.19 -11.11
CA VAL A 80 -2.61 -17.23 -11.67
C VAL A 80 -3.69 -16.86 -10.65
N ASP A 81 -4.17 -17.84 -9.89
CA ASP A 81 -5.17 -17.70 -8.81
C ASP A 81 -4.60 -17.15 -7.49
N GLY A 82 -3.28 -17.07 -7.36
CA GLY A 82 -2.60 -16.54 -6.17
C GLY A 82 -2.23 -15.06 -6.24
N ALA A 83 -2.82 -14.30 -7.17
CA ALA A 83 -2.50 -12.89 -7.34
C ALA A 83 -2.78 -12.08 -6.05
N PRO A 84 -1.80 -11.32 -5.54
CA PRO A 84 -2.02 -10.50 -4.35
C PRO A 84 -2.99 -9.34 -4.65
N PRO A 85 -3.75 -8.86 -3.65
CA PRO A 85 -4.62 -7.71 -3.84
C PRO A 85 -3.82 -6.50 -4.30
N SER A 86 -4.38 -5.74 -5.24
CA SER A 86 -3.69 -4.59 -5.82
C SER A 86 -3.39 -3.53 -4.75
N ARG A 87 -2.37 -2.70 -5.00
CA ARG A 87 -2.03 -1.59 -4.09
C ARG A 87 -3.21 -0.64 -3.88
N ASP A 88 -4.01 -0.43 -4.91
CA ASP A 88 -5.20 0.42 -4.85
C ASP A 88 -6.33 -0.21 -4.05
N GLU A 89 -6.52 -1.53 -4.15
CA GLU A 89 -7.45 -2.23 -3.26
C GLU A 89 -7.01 -2.14 -1.80
N LEU A 90 -5.73 -2.37 -1.52
CA LEU A 90 -5.19 -2.22 -0.17
C LEU A 90 -5.37 -0.78 0.34
N ARG A 91 -5.19 0.22 -0.53
CA ARG A 91 -5.43 1.64 -0.22
C ARG A 91 -6.91 1.90 0.09
N LYS A 92 -7.84 1.41 -0.74
CA LYS A 92 -9.28 1.53 -0.53
C LYS A 92 -9.70 0.88 0.79
N ARG A 93 -9.21 -0.33 1.08
CA ARG A 93 -9.46 -1.04 2.34
C ARG A 93 -8.97 -0.23 3.54
N ARG A 94 -7.78 0.38 3.45
CA ARG A 94 -7.23 1.24 4.51
C ARG A 94 -8.06 2.49 4.75
N LEU A 95 -8.52 3.15 3.69
CA LEU A 95 -9.40 4.32 3.79
C LEU A 95 -10.74 3.95 4.40
N ALA A 96 -11.38 2.88 3.93
CA ALA A 96 -12.65 2.40 4.48
C ALA A 96 -12.53 2.06 5.98
N LYS A 97 -11.42 1.42 6.39
CA LYS A 97 -11.15 1.15 7.81
C LYS A 97 -11.05 2.44 8.62
N ARG A 98 -10.29 3.42 8.14
CA ARG A 98 -10.15 4.73 8.78
C ARG A 98 -11.49 5.44 8.93
N ASP A 99 -12.30 5.46 7.87
CA ASP A 99 -13.58 6.16 7.87
C ASP A 99 -14.59 5.48 8.81
N ALA A 100 -14.56 4.14 8.90
CA ALA A 100 -15.33 3.40 9.90
C ALA A 100 -14.87 3.69 11.33
N GLU A 101 -13.57 3.83 11.58
CA GLU A 101 -13.02 4.22 12.88
C GLU A 101 -13.46 5.64 13.27
N LEU A 102 -13.41 6.60 12.34
CA LEU A 102 -13.89 7.97 12.56
C LEU A 102 -15.40 8.00 12.85
N SER A 103 -16.20 7.21 12.12
CA SER A 103 -17.64 7.11 12.35
C SER A 103 -17.95 6.56 13.74
N LYS A 104 -17.26 5.50 14.17
CA LYS A 104 -17.39 4.95 15.53
C LYS A 104 -17.00 5.95 16.61
N PHE A 105 -15.92 6.69 16.39
CA PHE A 105 -15.45 7.74 17.30
C PHE A 105 -16.49 8.86 17.46
N ASN A 106 -17.06 9.34 16.35
CA ASN A 106 -18.09 10.37 16.37
C ASN A 106 -19.41 9.88 17.00
N GLN A 107 -19.72 8.59 16.91
CA GLN A 107 -20.93 8.03 17.52
C GLN A 107 -20.81 7.90 19.05
N HIS A 108 -19.61 7.63 19.57
CA HIS A 108 -19.37 7.45 21.01
C HIS A 108 -19.04 8.75 21.76
N ASN A 109 -18.67 9.81 21.06
CA ASN A 109 -18.35 11.10 21.67
C ASN A 109 -19.44 12.13 21.40
N GLU A 110 -19.72 12.98 22.38
CA GLU A 110 -20.54 14.15 22.11
C GLU A 110 -19.85 15.06 21.08
N PRO A 111 -20.61 15.58 20.10
CA PRO A 111 -20.07 16.58 19.19
C PRO A 111 -19.64 17.81 20.01
N VAL A 112 -18.34 18.09 19.99
CA VAL A 112 -17.80 19.30 20.60
C VAL A 112 -18.32 20.49 19.79
N LYS A 113 -19.25 21.27 20.37
CA LYS A 113 -19.78 22.49 19.77
C LYS A 113 -18.64 23.44 19.40
N ALA A 114 -18.72 24.08 18.23
CA ALA A 114 -17.74 25.09 17.87
C ALA A 114 -17.80 26.27 18.87
N PRO A 115 -16.69 27.00 19.11
CA PRO A 115 -16.65 28.13 20.04
C PRO A 115 -17.77 29.17 19.84
N GLY A 116 -18.21 29.37 18.60
CA GLY A 116 -19.29 30.30 18.23
C GLY A 116 -20.70 29.79 18.51
N GLU A 117 -20.89 28.48 18.67
CA GLU A 117 -22.20 27.81 18.85
C GLU A 117 -22.50 27.45 20.32
N LEU A 118 -21.50 27.57 21.19
CA LEU A 118 -21.71 27.50 22.64
C LEU A 118 -22.48 28.75 23.09
N SER A 119 -23.58 28.53 23.80
CA SER A 119 -24.27 29.60 24.52
C SER A 119 -23.33 30.24 25.55
N GLU A 120 -23.64 31.48 25.96
CA GLU A 120 -22.82 32.18 26.97
C GLU A 120 -22.67 31.35 28.26
N GLN A 121 -23.73 30.66 28.68
CA GLN A 121 -23.72 29.80 29.87
C GLN A 121 -22.79 28.59 29.71
N GLU A 122 -22.84 27.90 28.57
CA GLU A 122 -21.97 26.75 28.32
C GLU A 122 -20.48 27.15 28.20
N ARG A 123 -20.20 28.35 27.67
CA ARG A 123 -18.83 28.91 27.66
C ARG A 123 -18.32 29.18 29.06
N GLU A 124 -19.19 29.68 29.93
CA GLU A 124 -18.86 29.98 31.32
C GLU A 124 -18.60 28.69 32.13
N GLU A 125 -19.42 27.66 31.94
CA GLU A 125 -19.23 26.35 32.55
C GLU A 125 -17.97 25.64 32.04
N ALA A 126 -17.70 25.69 30.73
CA ALA A 126 -16.47 25.14 30.16
C ALA A 126 -15.22 25.88 30.67
N ALA A 127 -15.29 27.21 30.81
CA ALA A 127 -14.21 28.02 31.39
C ALA A 127 -13.98 27.70 32.87
N ARG A 128 -15.06 27.42 33.62
CA ARG A 128 -14.99 26.99 35.03
C ARG A 128 -14.32 25.63 35.16
N ARG A 129 -14.80 24.60 34.44
CA ARG A 129 -14.19 23.26 34.43
C ARG A 129 -12.72 23.29 34.05
N ARG A 130 -12.36 24.13 33.07
CA ARG A 130 -10.96 24.30 32.65
C ARG A 130 -10.09 24.92 33.74
N ARG A 131 -10.60 25.90 34.50
CA ARG A 131 -9.89 26.49 35.65
C ARG A 131 -9.70 25.48 36.78
N GLU A 132 -10.72 24.68 37.07
CA GLU A 132 -10.67 23.63 38.09
C GLU A 132 -9.63 22.56 37.73
N MET A 133 -9.66 22.05 36.50
CA MET A 133 -8.66 21.10 35.97
C MET A 133 -7.23 21.66 36.06
N LEU A 134 -7.02 22.93 35.69
CA LEU A 134 -5.70 23.56 35.77
C LEU A 134 -5.22 23.77 37.21
N ALA A 135 -6.15 24.03 38.14
CA ALA A 135 -5.86 24.13 39.57
C ALA A 135 -5.46 22.76 40.15
N GLU A 136 -6.13 21.67 39.73
CA GLU A 136 -5.84 20.30 40.14
C GLU A 136 -4.46 19.82 39.65
N VAL A 137 -4.07 20.22 38.44
CA VAL A 137 -2.74 19.93 37.86
C VAL A 137 -1.65 20.91 38.37
N GLY A 138 -2.00 21.85 39.25
CA GLY A 138 -1.06 22.80 39.85
C GLY A 138 -0.52 23.89 38.91
N ILE A 139 -1.10 24.04 37.72
CA ILE A 139 -0.69 25.03 36.72
C ILE A 139 -1.51 26.31 36.95
N LYS A 140 -0.93 27.28 37.67
CA LYS A 140 -1.49 28.64 37.72
C LYS A 140 -1.30 29.30 36.35
N LEU A 141 -2.38 29.48 35.61
CA LEU A 141 -2.42 30.45 34.51
C LEU A 141 -2.10 31.83 35.09
N GLY A 142 -0.87 32.29 34.85
CA GLY A 142 -0.41 33.60 35.29
C GLY A 142 -1.36 34.67 34.77
N GLY A 143 -1.97 35.41 35.70
CA GLY A 143 -2.64 36.66 35.38
C GLY A 143 -1.61 37.56 34.73
N ASN A 144 -1.77 37.81 33.44
CA ASN A 144 -0.97 38.81 32.75
C ASN A 144 -1.32 40.14 33.40
N LYS A 145 -0.42 40.66 34.26
CA LYS A 145 -0.53 42.01 34.78
C LYS A 145 -0.54 42.94 33.59
N ALA A 146 -1.68 43.58 33.37
CA ALA A 146 -1.73 44.89 32.77
C ALA A 146 -0.77 45.80 33.56
N GLY A 147 0.41 46.04 33.01
CA GLY A 147 1.35 47.06 33.45
C GLY A 147 1.29 48.23 32.48
N GLY A 148 0.28 49.08 32.64
CA GLY A 148 0.29 50.42 32.08
C GLY A 148 0.95 51.41 33.06
N GLY A 149 1.70 52.37 32.51
CA GLY A 149 2.28 53.53 33.20
C GLY A 149 3.81 53.50 33.13
N LYS A 150 4.52 54.51 32.60
CA LYS A 150 4.20 55.86 32.12
C LYS A 150 5.11 56.18 30.94
#